data_AF-A0A822CPY2-F1
#
_entry.id   AF-A0A822CPY2-F1
#
_cell.length_a   1.000
_cell.length_b   1.000
_cell.length_c   1.000
_cell.angle_alpha   90.00
_cell.angle_beta   90.00
_cell.angle_gamma   90.00
#
_symmetry.space_group_name_H-M   'P 1'
#
loop_
_entity.id
_entity.type
_entity.pdbx_description
1 polymer ?
#
loop_
_entity_poly.entity_id
_entity_poly.type
_entity_poly.pdbx_seq_one_letter_code
_entity_poly.pdbx_strand_id
1 'polypeptide(L)'
;MFIGILFIIITFVRVSANNKISADIPQLNGYYHMSIPDNDNQYVFNIDWSHSFNRYVVTVTGQALAWATATLNIINNTSVNLVCDNGISLPGIIKYPTDLPSICWPTSKDYTCWNRLLSNITRIHVINMNHLDVGYNGIPTTGFINNILNIYFHQYFPRAAILAEQIRRISPDDSFIYTTHPWLLSMFFNCPSDFILAGIKLQCPSNDELDLIERAIRTGAITWHAGAMNMQYEWMDERALNLSLDLSVSLAKRFHVPIPCVVSVRDVPGIPIAIIRSLNQYFSQYCSYKPM
;
A
#
# COMPACT_ATOMS: atom_id res chain seq x y z
N MET A 1 -76.79 -19.83 32.44
CA MET A 1 -75.91 -20.79 31.74
C MET A 1 -74.58 -20.09 31.51
N PHE A 2 -73.51 -20.68 32.04
CA PHE A 2 -72.16 -20.14 32.10
C PHE A 2 -71.49 -19.99 30.72
N ILE A 3 -70.38 -19.23 30.74
CA ILE A 3 -69.22 -19.12 29.83
C ILE A 3 -69.08 -17.63 29.43
N GLY A 4 -68.10 -16.85 29.88
CA GLY A 4 -66.76 -17.16 30.39
C GLY A 4 -65.78 -16.25 29.66
N ILE A 5 -65.76 -14.95 30.01
CA ILE A 5 -64.84 -13.96 29.44
C ILE A 5 -63.47 -14.17 30.08
N LEU A 6 -62.52 -14.65 29.28
CA LEU A 6 -61.12 -14.82 29.70
C LEU A 6 -60.43 -13.43 29.72
N PHE A 7 -60.39 -12.79 30.88
CA PHE A 7 -59.48 -11.68 31.14
C PHE A 7 -58.08 -12.25 31.40
N ILE A 8 -57.19 -12.14 30.42
CA ILE A 8 -55.76 -12.36 30.65
C ILE A 8 -55.21 -11.08 31.27
N ILE A 9 -55.06 -11.07 32.59
CA ILE A 9 -54.27 -10.08 33.32
C ILE A 9 -52.80 -10.40 33.05
N ILE A 10 -52.16 -9.67 32.14
CA ILE A 10 -50.71 -9.68 31.99
C ILE A 10 -50.12 -8.73 33.03
N THR A 11 -49.64 -9.31 34.13
CA THR A 11 -48.87 -8.59 35.13
C THR A 11 -47.52 -8.20 34.53
N PHE A 12 -47.33 -6.93 34.18
CA PHE A 12 -46.02 -6.39 33.85
C PHE A 12 -45.18 -6.29 35.13
N VAL A 13 -44.31 -7.27 35.35
CA VAL A 13 -43.20 -7.10 36.31
C VAL A 13 -42.14 -6.26 35.63
N ARG A 14 -42.13 -4.96 35.95
CA ARG A 14 -41.06 -4.03 35.58
C ARG A 14 -39.85 -4.29 36.48
N VAL A 15 -38.98 -5.22 36.09
CA VAL A 15 -37.61 -5.26 36.66
C VAL A 15 -36.79 -4.21 35.92
N SER A 16 -36.74 -3.02 36.50
CA SER A 16 -35.74 -2.01 36.17
C SER A 16 -34.39 -2.46 36.74
N ALA A 17 -33.60 -3.15 35.92
CA ALA A 17 -32.16 -3.20 36.11
C ALA A 17 -31.52 -2.24 35.10
N ASN A 18 -31.43 -0.98 35.50
CA ASN A 18 -30.53 0.00 34.89
C ASN A 18 -29.08 -0.45 35.16
N ASN A 19 -28.55 -1.33 34.32
CA ASN A 19 -27.12 -1.33 34.08
C ASN A 19 -26.91 -0.65 32.73
N LYS A 20 -26.65 0.66 32.79
CA LYS A 20 -25.88 1.34 31.74
C LYS A 20 -24.61 0.52 31.52
N ILE A 21 -24.59 -0.30 30.47
CA ILE A 21 -23.33 -0.77 29.92
C ILE A 21 -22.80 0.40 29.07
N SER A 22 -22.35 1.45 29.75
CA SER A 22 -21.77 2.64 29.11
C SER A 22 -20.49 3.01 29.83
N ALA A 23 -19.36 2.47 29.35
CA ALA A 23 -18.06 3.16 29.32
C ALA A 23 -16.98 2.28 28.67
N ASP A 24 -16.97 0.96 28.91
CA ASP A 24 -15.78 0.14 28.62
C ASP A 24 -16.00 -1.03 27.65
N ILE A 25 -17.08 -1.04 26.86
CA ILE A 25 -17.18 -2.04 25.77
C ILE A 25 -16.20 -1.61 24.67
N PRO A 26 -15.21 -2.45 24.30
CA PRO A 26 -14.46 -2.28 23.07
C PRO A 26 -15.37 -1.94 21.90
N GLN A 27 -15.15 -0.82 21.21
CA GLN A 27 -15.93 -0.50 20.01
C GLN A 27 -15.45 -1.39 18.85
N LEU A 28 -15.97 -2.62 18.80
CA LEU A 28 -15.60 -3.64 17.82
C LEU A 28 -16.36 -3.52 16.49
N ASN A 29 -17.21 -2.51 16.33
CA ASN A 29 -17.95 -2.34 15.07
C ASN A 29 -17.00 -2.10 13.89
N GLY A 30 -17.23 -2.78 12.78
CA GLY A 30 -16.56 -2.52 11.51
C GLY A 30 -16.05 -3.78 10.82
N TYR A 31 -15.30 -3.54 9.75
CA TYR A 31 -14.72 -4.61 8.95
C TYR A 31 -13.39 -5.07 9.55
N TYR A 32 -13.16 -6.37 9.49
CA TYR A 32 -11.94 -7.02 9.95
C TYR A 32 -11.42 -7.91 8.83
N HIS A 33 -10.10 -7.91 8.63
CA HIS A 33 -9.43 -8.77 7.65
C HIS A 33 -8.60 -9.84 8.35
N MET A 34 -8.65 -11.04 7.79
CA MET A 34 -7.80 -12.17 8.18
C MET A 34 -7.16 -12.77 6.93
N SER A 35 -5.84 -12.96 6.99
CA SER A 35 -5.11 -13.77 6.03
C SER A 35 -4.74 -15.11 6.68
N ILE A 36 -4.97 -16.22 5.99
CA ILE A 36 -4.49 -17.53 6.42
C ILE A 36 -3.25 -17.88 5.59
N PRO A 37 -2.04 -17.93 6.20
CA PRO A 37 -0.80 -18.14 5.45
C PRO A 37 -0.75 -19.45 4.66
N ASP A 38 -1.37 -20.51 5.17
CA ASP A 38 -1.23 -21.87 4.60
C ASP A 38 -2.00 -22.10 3.28
N ASN A 39 -2.93 -21.22 2.91
CA ASN A 39 -3.80 -21.44 1.75
C ASN A 39 -4.09 -20.17 0.92
N ASP A 40 -3.38 -19.07 1.18
CA ASP A 40 -3.57 -17.76 0.54
C ASP A 40 -5.01 -17.20 0.58
N ASN A 41 -5.89 -17.79 1.40
CA ASN A 41 -7.27 -17.33 1.50
C ASN A 41 -7.34 -16.08 2.38
N GLN A 42 -8.09 -15.09 1.88
CA GLN A 42 -8.39 -13.87 2.59
C GLN A 42 -9.86 -13.80 2.93
N TYR A 43 -10.15 -13.43 4.18
CA TYR A 43 -11.52 -13.30 4.69
C TYR A 43 -11.74 -11.90 5.21
N VAL A 44 -12.90 -11.34 4.87
CA VAL A 44 -13.39 -10.10 5.45
C VAL A 44 -14.61 -10.41 6.30
N PHE A 45 -14.53 -10.03 7.57
CA PHE A 45 -15.59 -10.18 8.56
C PHE A 45 -16.17 -8.80 8.85
N ASN A 46 -17.48 -8.68 8.86
CA ASN A 46 -18.14 -7.49 9.38
C ASN A 46 -18.66 -7.81 10.79
N ILE A 47 -18.30 -6.99 11.76
CA ILE A 47 -18.74 -7.10 13.15
C ILE A 47 -19.64 -5.92 13.45
N ASP A 48 -20.89 -6.18 13.84
CA ASP A 48 -21.88 -5.15 14.17
C ASP A 48 -22.58 -5.43 15.48
N TRP A 49 -22.72 -4.41 16.32
CA TRP A 49 -23.56 -4.47 17.51
C TRP A 49 -25.04 -4.52 17.13
N SER A 50 -25.70 -5.64 17.45
CA SER A 50 -27.15 -5.76 17.29
C SER A 50 -27.87 -5.37 18.56
N HIS A 51 -28.62 -4.27 18.51
CA HIS A 51 -29.50 -3.85 19.61
C HIS A 51 -30.61 -4.87 19.90
N SER A 52 -31.13 -5.54 18.88
CA SER A 52 -32.21 -6.53 19.02
C SER A 52 -31.74 -7.78 19.79
N PHE A 53 -30.49 -8.18 19.60
CA PHE A 53 -29.93 -9.39 20.22
C PHE A 53 -28.99 -9.11 21.39
N ASN A 54 -28.76 -7.83 21.70
CA ASN A 54 -27.83 -7.34 22.72
C ASN A 54 -26.44 -8.00 22.66
N ARG A 55 -25.92 -8.19 21.43
CA ARG A 55 -24.64 -8.87 21.16
C ARG A 55 -24.04 -8.41 19.83
N TYR A 56 -22.75 -8.67 19.63
CA TYR A 56 -22.12 -8.49 18.33
C TYR A 56 -22.47 -9.65 17.39
N VAL A 57 -22.86 -9.32 16.17
CA VAL A 57 -23.09 -10.26 15.08
C VAL A 57 -21.91 -10.16 14.12
N VAL A 58 -21.42 -11.31 13.69
CA VAL A 58 -20.32 -11.44 12.74
C VAL A 58 -20.85 -12.05 11.45
N THR A 59 -20.64 -11.36 10.33
CA THR A 59 -20.95 -11.87 9.00
C THR A 59 -19.68 -11.94 8.16
N VAL A 60 -19.59 -12.96 7.32
CA VAL A 60 -18.42 -13.20 6.46
C VAL A 60 -18.79 -12.84 5.03
N THR A 61 -17.96 -12.03 4.38
CA THR A 61 -18.07 -11.79 2.93
C THR A 61 -16.97 -12.55 2.21
N GLY A 62 -17.32 -13.46 1.30
CA GLY A 62 -16.34 -14.22 0.49
C GLY A 62 -16.67 -15.71 0.35
N GLN A 63 -15.65 -16.53 0.07
CA GLN A 63 -15.78 -17.99 0.00
C GLN A 63 -16.35 -18.56 1.30
N ALA A 64 -17.21 -19.57 1.17
CA ALA A 64 -17.93 -20.16 2.29
C ALA A 64 -16.95 -20.74 3.33
N LEU A 65 -16.85 -20.08 4.48
CA LEU A 65 -16.43 -20.76 5.70
C LEU A 65 -17.51 -21.81 6.05
N ALA A 66 -17.15 -22.78 6.90
CA ALA A 66 -18.10 -23.77 7.41
C ALA A 66 -19.25 -23.17 8.26
N TRP A 67 -19.28 -21.84 8.42
CA TRP A 67 -20.29 -21.04 9.07
C TRP A 67 -20.50 -19.75 8.28
N ALA A 68 -21.75 -19.31 8.12
CA ALA A 68 -22.10 -18.09 7.38
C ALA A 68 -22.27 -16.89 8.32
N THR A 69 -22.68 -17.17 9.55
CA THR A 69 -22.89 -16.17 10.60
C THR A 69 -22.34 -16.66 11.94
N ALA A 70 -21.90 -15.74 12.78
CA ALA A 70 -21.49 -16.04 14.14
C ALA A 70 -21.89 -14.91 15.09
N THR A 71 -21.82 -15.18 16.39
CA THR A 71 -22.02 -14.18 17.44
C THR A 71 -20.74 -14.01 18.24
N LEU A 72 -20.33 -12.77 18.48
CA LEU A 72 -19.14 -12.47 19.24
C LEU A 72 -19.53 -12.00 20.63
N ASN A 73 -19.21 -12.82 21.62
CA ASN A 73 -19.49 -12.55 23.03
C ASN A 73 -18.24 -11.97 23.69
N ILE A 74 -18.36 -10.77 24.27
CA ILE A 74 -17.29 -10.18 25.06
C ILE A 74 -17.34 -10.78 26.46
N ILE A 75 -16.27 -11.46 26.85
CA ILE A 75 -16.12 -12.02 28.20
C ILE A 75 -15.56 -10.93 29.14
N ASN A 76 -14.53 -10.22 28.68
CA ASN A 76 -13.90 -9.10 29.37
C ASN A 76 -13.16 -8.21 28.34
N ASN A 77 -12.48 -7.16 28.80
CA ASN A 77 -11.81 -6.17 27.94
C ASN A 77 -10.70 -6.74 27.04
N THR A 78 -10.23 -7.96 27.31
CA THR A 78 -9.16 -8.66 26.58
C THR A 78 -9.58 -10.00 26.00
N SER A 79 -10.79 -10.48 26.27
CA SER A 79 -11.22 -11.85 25.93
C SER A 79 -12.60 -11.84 25.30
N VAL A 80 -12.72 -12.58 24.20
CA VAL A 80 -13.96 -12.77 23.45
C VAL A 80 -14.19 -14.25 23.18
N ASN A 81 -15.42 -14.61 22.85
CA ASN A 81 -15.77 -15.93 22.38
C ASN A 81 -16.65 -15.80 21.14
N LEU A 82 -16.18 -16.33 20.01
CA LEU A 82 -16.96 -16.41 18.78
C LEU A 82 -17.75 -17.72 18.79
N VAL A 83 -19.06 -17.62 18.65
CA VAL A 83 -19.98 -18.76 18.57
C VAL A 83 -20.56 -18.79 17.16
N CYS A 84 -20.13 -19.75 16.36
CA CYS A 84 -20.55 -19.95 14.98
C CYS A 84 -21.96 -20.58 14.92
N ASP A 85 -22.68 -20.36 13.82
CA ASP A 85 -24.01 -20.95 13.57
C ASP A 85 -24.02 -22.50 13.57
N ASN A 86 -22.89 -23.12 13.20
CA ASN A 86 -22.68 -24.57 13.28
C ASN A 86 -22.37 -25.10 14.71
N GLY A 87 -22.44 -24.25 15.73
CA GLY A 87 -22.25 -24.61 17.14
C GLY A 87 -20.79 -24.62 17.62
N ILE A 88 -19.82 -24.35 16.74
CA ILE A 88 -18.41 -24.24 17.12
C ILE A 88 -18.20 -22.96 17.95
N SER A 89 -17.49 -23.10 19.07
CA SER A 89 -17.10 -21.98 19.94
C SER A 89 -15.58 -21.80 19.89
N LEU A 90 -15.13 -20.60 19.57
CA LEU A 90 -13.71 -20.25 19.48
C LEU A 90 -13.39 -19.18 20.53
N PRO A 91 -12.54 -19.46 21.53
CA PRO A 91 -12.08 -18.45 22.48
C PRO A 91 -11.00 -17.58 21.84
N GLY A 92 -11.07 -16.27 22.01
CA GLY A 92 -10.16 -15.31 21.39
C GLY A 92 -9.75 -14.20 22.33
N ILE A 93 -8.72 -13.47 21.93
CA ILE A 93 -8.10 -12.39 22.69
C ILE A 93 -8.21 -11.11 21.89
N ILE A 94 -8.70 -10.04 22.51
CA ILE A 94 -8.64 -8.69 21.94
C ILE A 94 -7.26 -8.12 22.27
N LYS A 95 -6.51 -7.74 21.24
CA LYS A 95 -5.27 -6.97 21.36
C LYS A 95 -5.50 -5.55 20.86
N TYR A 96 -4.83 -4.59 21.49
CA TYR A 96 -4.78 -3.20 21.04
C TYR A 96 -3.33 -2.84 20.72
N PRO A 97 -2.78 -3.34 19.60
CA PRO A 97 -1.41 -3.01 19.22
C PRO A 97 -1.26 -1.52 18.82
N THR A 98 -2.37 -0.81 18.55
CA THR A 98 -2.52 0.63 18.28
C THR A 98 -3.95 1.08 18.67
N ASP A 99 -4.44 2.24 18.21
CA ASP A 99 -5.83 2.72 18.37
C ASP A 99 -6.91 1.79 17.75
N LEU A 100 -6.50 0.70 17.06
CA LEU A 100 -7.40 -0.28 16.47
C LEU A 100 -7.33 -1.64 17.19
N PRO A 101 -8.48 -2.22 17.57
CA PRO A 101 -8.51 -3.58 18.11
C PRO A 101 -8.20 -4.60 17.02
N SER A 102 -7.43 -5.62 17.37
CA SER A 102 -7.36 -6.89 16.65
C SER A 102 -7.91 -8.02 17.53
N ILE A 103 -8.56 -9.01 16.90
CA ILE A 103 -9.11 -10.17 17.59
C ILE A 103 -8.32 -11.40 17.15
N CYS A 104 -7.60 -12.02 18.07
CA CYS A 104 -6.72 -13.14 17.78
C CYS A 104 -7.27 -14.44 18.37
N TRP A 105 -7.25 -15.51 17.57
CA TRP A 105 -7.61 -16.85 18.02
C TRP A 105 -6.32 -17.64 18.29
N PRO A 106 -6.16 -18.25 19.49
CA PRO A 106 -5.05 -19.15 19.75
C PRO A 106 -5.27 -20.45 18.96
N THR A 107 -4.72 -20.52 17.75
CA THR A 107 -4.60 -21.78 17.02
C THR A 107 -3.23 -22.40 17.30
N SER A 108 -3.12 -23.72 17.15
CA SER A 108 -1.90 -24.47 17.47
C SER A 108 -0.71 -24.19 16.55
N LYS A 109 -0.89 -23.41 15.46
CA LYS A 109 0.20 -23.13 14.52
C LYS A 109 0.50 -21.67 14.21
N ASP A 110 -0.44 -20.74 14.35
CA ASP A 110 -0.13 -19.30 14.30
C ASP A 110 -1.28 -18.53 14.97
N TYR A 111 -0.99 -17.39 15.60
CA TYR A 111 -2.06 -16.50 16.05
C TYR A 111 -2.73 -15.90 14.81
N THR A 112 -3.84 -16.48 14.37
CA THR A 112 -4.67 -15.87 13.32
C THR A 112 -5.41 -14.69 13.94
N CYS A 113 -4.99 -13.48 13.57
CA CYS A 113 -5.59 -12.24 14.06
C CYS A 113 -6.46 -11.62 12.98
N TRP A 114 -7.68 -11.27 13.36
CA TRP A 114 -8.57 -10.40 12.61
C TRP A 114 -8.17 -8.96 12.91
N ASN A 115 -7.66 -8.26 11.91
CA ASN A 115 -7.24 -6.87 12.06
C ASN A 115 -8.37 -5.95 11.62
N ARG A 116 -8.80 -5.03 12.48
CA ARG A 116 -9.82 -4.04 12.11
C ARG A 116 -9.32 -3.20 10.94
N LEU A 117 -10.06 -3.22 9.86
CA LEU A 117 -9.88 -2.31 8.75
C LEU A 117 -10.30 -0.91 9.21
N LEU A 118 -9.46 0.07 8.90
CA LEU A 118 -9.79 1.48 9.10
C LEU A 118 -11.04 1.81 8.28
N SER A 119 -12.15 2.08 8.95
CA SER A 119 -13.44 2.41 8.31
C SER A 119 -13.46 3.79 7.66
N ASN A 120 -12.42 4.61 7.86
CA ASN A 120 -12.33 5.98 7.36
C ASN A 120 -11.17 6.19 6.36
N ILE A 121 -10.73 5.14 5.67
CA ILE A 121 -9.80 5.30 4.53
C ILE A 121 -10.59 5.89 3.37
N THR A 122 -10.43 7.18 3.12
CA THR A 122 -11.07 7.89 2.01
C THR A 122 -10.20 7.93 0.74
N ARG A 123 -8.89 7.67 0.87
CA ARG A 123 -7.95 7.71 -0.24
C ARG A 123 -6.77 6.78 -0.02
N ILE A 124 -6.44 6.02 -1.06
CA ILE A 124 -5.22 5.20 -1.14
C ILE A 124 -4.40 5.72 -2.33
N HIS A 125 -3.14 6.05 -2.09
CA HIS A 125 -2.20 6.40 -3.15
C HIS A 125 -1.33 5.19 -3.47
N VAL A 126 -1.43 4.69 -4.71
CA VAL A 126 -0.57 3.61 -5.20
C VAL A 126 0.54 4.22 -6.06
N ILE A 127 1.79 3.96 -5.67
CA ILE A 127 2.98 4.45 -6.40
C ILE A 127 3.67 3.24 -7.02
N ASN A 128 3.63 3.12 -8.35
CA ASN A 128 4.32 2.04 -9.05
C ASN A 128 5.77 2.46 -9.31
N MET A 129 6.71 1.71 -8.76
CA MET A 129 8.14 1.93 -8.96
C MET A 129 8.92 0.65 -8.69
N ASN A 130 10.17 0.61 -9.14
CA ASN A 130 11.12 -0.40 -8.71
C ASN A 130 12.16 0.24 -7.79
N HIS A 131 12.51 -0.48 -6.73
CA HIS A 131 13.78 -0.24 -6.05
C HIS A 131 14.90 -0.75 -6.96
N LEU A 132 15.80 0.14 -7.37
CA LEU A 132 16.85 -0.15 -8.34
C LEU A 132 18.21 -0.20 -7.65
N ASP A 133 18.71 -1.41 -7.47
CA ASP A 133 20.07 -1.67 -7.03
C ASP A 133 20.93 -2.06 -8.24
N VAL A 134 21.82 -1.16 -8.65
CA VAL A 134 22.71 -1.43 -9.77
C VAL A 134 24.00 -2.06 -9.24
N GLY A 135 24.31 -3.28 -9.70
CA GLY A 135 25.53 -3.99 -9.32
C GLY A 135 25.39 -4.97 -8.14
N TYR A 136 24.18 -5.14 -7.58
CA TYR A 136 23.86 -6.20 -6.63
C TYR A 136 23.37 -7.47 -7.37
N ASN A 137 23.79 -8.65 -6.90
CA ASN A 137 23.65 -9.90 -7.64
C ASN A 137 22.53 -10.82 -7.11
N GLY A 138 21.80 -11.44 -8.04
CA GLY A 138 21.09 -12.71 -7.84
C GLY A 138 21.62 -13.75 -8.84
N ILE A 139 22.08 -14.90 -8.34
CA ILE A 139 22.55 -16.06 -9.13
C ILE A 139 21.34 -16.63 -9.91
N PRO A 140 21.41 -16.96 -11.23
CA PRO A 140 22.58 -17.50 -11.94
C PRO A 140 23.11 -16.69 -13.14
N THR A 141 22.50 -15.56 -13.51
CA THR A 141 23.04 -14.63 -14.51
C THR A 141 23.49 -13.37 -13.80
N THR A 142 24.79 -13.09 -13.83
CA THR A 142 25.41 -12.06 -13.03
C THR A 142 24.69 -10.71 -13.12
N GLY A 143 24.29 -10.16 -11.97
CA GLY A 143 23.71 -8.82 -11.80
C GLY A 143 24.70 -7.67 -12.04
N PHE A 144 25.48 -7.75 -13.12
CA PHE A 144 26.36 -6.66 -13.52
C PHE A 144 25.54 -5.49 -14.05
N ILE A 145 26.05 -4.28 -13.79
CA ILE A 145 25.42 -3.00 -14.11
C ILE A 145 24.74 -3.02 -15.49
N ASN A 146 25.48 -3.32 -16.56
CA ASN A 146 24.93 -3.26 -17.92
C ASN A 146 23.81 -4.28 -18.18
N ASN A 147 23.82 -5.45 -17.54
CA ASN A 147 22.72 -6.41 -17.69
C ASN A 147 21.42 -5.84 -17.09
N ILE A 148 21.51 -5.24 -15.91
CA ILE A 148 20.37 -4.57 -15.26
C ILE A 148 19.88 -3.41 -16.11
N LEU A 149 20.78 -2.56 -16.61
CA LEU A 149 20.40 -1.44 -17.47
C LEU A 149 19.70 -1.91 -18.76
N ASN A 150 20.20 -2.97 -19.40
CA ASN A 150 19.58 -3.54 -20.59
C ASN A 150 18.14 -4.03 -20.30
N ILE A 151 17.89 -4.65 -19.13
CA ILE A 151 16.53 -5.06 -18.73
C ILE A 151 15.63 -3.83 -18.55
N TYR A 152 16.13 -2.76 -17.91
CA TYR A 152 15.31 -1.55 -17.77
C TYR A 152 14.98 -0.92 -19.13
N PHE A 153 15.96 -0.85 -20.02
CA PHE A 153 15.82 -0.21 -21.33
C PHE A 153 14.87 -0.99 -22.24
N HIS A 154 15.04 -2.31 -22.32
CA HIS A 154 14.33 -3.13 -23.31
C HIS A 154 13.11 -3.88 -22.76
N GLN A 155 12.94 -3.93 -21.44
CA GLN A 155 11.85 -4.67 -20.82
C GLN A 155 11.00 -3.80 -19.91
N TYR A 156 11.57 -3.17 -18.87
CA TYR A 156 10.73 -2.50 -17.87
C TYR A 156 10.12 -1.19 -18.36
N PHE A 157 10.90 -0.31 -19.00
CA PHE A 157 10.35 0.92 -19.55
C PHE A 157 9.29 0.66 -20.63
N PRO A 158 9.53 -0.20 -21.65
CA PRO A 158 8.52 -0.48 -22.66
C PRO A 158 7.26 -1.12 -22.07
N ARG A 159 7.40 -2.07 -21.15
CA ARG A 159 6.23 -2.71 -20.50
C ARG A 159 5.41 -1.72 -19.69
N ALA A 160 6.05 -0.83 -18.94
CA ALA A 160 5.35 0.21 -18.17
C ALA A 160 4.57 1.16 -19.10
N ALA A 161 5.19 1.61 -20.20
CA ALA A 161 4.54 2.45 -21.19
C ALA A 161 3.34 1.78 -21.85
N ILE A 162 3.51 0.53 -22.31
CA ILE A 162 2.45 -0.26 -22.95
C ILE A 162 1.30 -0.54 -21.98
N LEU A 163 1.61 -0.91 -20.74
CA LEU A 163 0.60 -1.17 -19.71
C LEU A 163 -0.23 0.09 -19.43
N ALA A 164 0.41 1.27 -19.34
CA ALA A 164 -0.30 2.53 -19.15
C ALA A 164 -1.24 2.85 -20.32
N GLU A 165 -0.84 2.56 -21.57
CA GLU A 165 -1.72 2.69 -22.73
C GLU A 165 -2.88 1.69 -22.70
N GLN A 166 -2.64 0.45 -22.29
CA GLN A 166 -3.67 -0.58 -22.16
C GLN A 166 -4.71 -0.22 -21.08
N ILE A 167 -4.25 0.22 -19.91
CA ILE A 167 -5.14 0.66 -18.82
C ILE A 167 -6.01 1.82 -19.27
N ARG A 168 -5.43 2.86 -19.90
CA ARG A 168 -6.21 4.00 -20.42
C ARG A 168 -7.27 3.62 -21.46
N ARG A 169 -7.07 2.53 -22.21
CA ARG A 169 -8.05 2.03 -23.18
C ARG A 169 -9.20 1.26 -22.51
N ILE A 170 -8.90 0.52 -21.45
CA ILE A 170 -9.88 -0.37 -20.78
C ILE A 170 -10.64 0.39 -19.68
N SER A 171 -9.96 1.29 -18.99
CA SER A 171 -10.50 2.13 -17.92
C SER A 171 -9.93 3.54 -18.07
N PRO A 172 -10.59 4.41 -18.85
CA PRO A 172 -10.11 5.77 -19.15
C PRO A 172 -9.93 6.67 -17.92
N ASP A 173 -10.65 6.38 -16.85
CA ASP A 173 -10.58 7.11 -15.58
C ASP A 173 -9.43 6.62 -14.68
N ASP A 174 -8.85 5.44 -14.97
CA ASP A 174 -7.72 4.90 -14.23
C ASP A 174 -6.38 5.35 -14.82
N SER A 175 -5.41 5.58 -13.94
CA SER A 175 -4.05 5.94 -14.33
C SER A 175 -3.03 4.95 -13.76
N PHE A 176 -2.21 4.37 -14.63
CA PHE A 176 -0.97 3.71 -14.24
C PHE A 176 0.20 4.65 -14.53
N ILE A 177 0.85 5.09 -13.45
CA ILE A 177 2.03 5.95 -13.51
C ILE A 177 3.21 5.15 -12.96
N TYR A 178 4.23 4.97 -13.80
CA TYR A 178 5.48 4.34 -13.41
C TYR A 178 6.52 5.40 -13.05
N THR A 179 6.95 5.40 -11.79
CA THR A 179 7.97 6.32 -11.27
C THR A 179 9.34 5.66 -11.33
N THR A 180 10.30 6.32 -11.97
CA THR A 180 11.68 5.84 -12.09
C THR A 180 12.71 6.89 -11.66
N HIS A 181 13.98 6.63 -11.94
CA HIS A 181 15.11 7.46 -11.57
C HIS A 181 15.56 8.33 -12.76
N PRO A 182 15.71 9.65 -12.63
CA PRO A 182 16.06 10.52 -13.74
C PRO A 182 17.40 10.18 -14.39
N TRP A 183 18.41 9.70 -13.63
CA TRP A 183 19.67 9.30 -14.26
C TRP A 183 19.52 8.17 -15.28
N LEU A 184 18.61 7.24 -15.01
CA LEU A 184 18.38 6.08 -15.86
C LEU A 184 17.67 6.50 -17.14
N LEU A 185 16.71 7.42 -17.05
CA LEU A 185 16.09 8.03 -18.24
C LEU A 185 17.09 8.88 -19.03
N SER A 186 17.94 9.65 -18.36
CA SER A 186 18.99 10.41 -19.03
C SER A 186 19.94 9.50 -19.80
N MET A 187 20.35 8.38 -19.20
CA MET A 187 21.17 7.35 -19.86
C MET A 187 20.43 6.66 -21.00
N PHE A 188 19.12 6.38 -20.85
CA PHE A 188 18.30 5.79 -21.91
C PHE A 188 18.27 6.68 -23.16
N PHE A 189 18.03 7.97 -23.01
CA PHE A 189 17.94 8.92 -24.13
C PHE A 189 19.30 9.42 -24.65
N ASN A 190 20.39 9.23 -23.90
CA ASN A 190 21.75 9.63 -24.29
C ASN A 190 22.71 8.43 -24.19
N CYS A 191 22.26 7.27 -24.66
CA CYS A 191 22.96 6.02 -24.45
C CYS A 191 24.33 5.99 -25.18
N PRO A 192 25.44 5.70 -24.46
CA PRO A 192 26.75 5.54 -25.07
C PRO A 192 26.89 4.17 -25.74
N SER A 193 26.96 4.16 -27.08
CA SER A 193 26.96 2.94 -27.91
C SER A 193 28.12 1.97 -27.66
N ASP A 194 29.22 2.43 -27.06
CA ASP A 194 30.43 1.65 -26.82
C ASP A 194 30.73 1.43 -25.33
N PHE A 195 29.73 1.66 -24.47
CA PHE A 195 29.90 1.44 -23.03
C PHE A 195 29.90 -0.05 -22.69
N ILE A 196 31.06 -0.56 -22.30
CA ILE A 196 31.27 -1.94 -21.88
C ILE A 196 31.73 -1.93 -20.42
N LEU A 197 31.05 -2.71 -19.58
CA LEU A 197 31.42 -2.88 -18.18
C LEU A 197 31.33 -4.34 -17.80
N ALA A 198 32.38 -4.85 -17.13
CA ALA A 198 32.53 -6.27 -16.80
C ALA A 198 32.33 -7.20 -18.02
N GLY A 199 32.80 -6.78 -19.20
CA GLY A 199 32.67 -7.54 -20.45
C GLY A 199 31.27 -7.52 -21.07
N ILE A 200 30.31 -6.83 -20.47
CA ILE A 200 28.93 -6.73 -20.97
C ILE A 200 28.73 -5.38 -21.64
N LYS A 201 28.25 -5.39 -22.88
CA LYS A 201 27.92 -4.17 -23.63
C LYS A 201 26.54 -3.64 -23.22
N LEU A 202 26.45 -2.33 -22.98
CA LEU A 202 25.16 -1.65 -22.86
C LEU A 202 24.47 -1.65 -24.22
N GLN A 203 23.23 -2.14 -24.25
CA GLN A 203 22.39 -2.18 -25.43
C GLN A 203 21.58 -0.90 -25.46
N CYS A 204 21.86 -0.04 -26.44
CA CYS A 204 21.15 1.23 -26.56
C CYS A 204 19.73 1.01 -27.11
N PRO A 205 18.75 1.80 -26.65
CA PRO A 205 17.38 1.71 -27.14
C PRO A 205 17.31 1.97 -28.64
N SER A 206 16.40 1.26 -29.31
CA SER A 206 15.99 1.56 -30.69
C SER A 206 15.20 2.87 -30.77
N ASN A 207 15.07 3.44 -31.98
CA ASN A 207 14.26 4.65 -32.18
C ASN A 207 12.79 4.44 -31.77
N ASP A 208 12.23 3.26 -32.02
CA ASP A 208 10.84 2.94 -31.63
C ASP A 208 10.68 2.94 -30.10
N GLU A 209 11.68 2.43 -29.36
CA GLU A 209 11.69 2.47 -27.90
C GLU A 209 11.86 3.91 -27.39
N LEU A 210 12.75 4.70 -28.00
CA LEU A 210 12.90 6.13 -27.65
C LEU A 210 11.57 6.88 -27.82
N ASP A 211 10.90 6.70 -28.95
CA ASP A 211 9.62 7.34 -29.25
C ASP A 211 8.50 6.86 -28.32
N LEU A 212 8.47 5.56 -27.99
CA LEU A 212 7.51 5.00 -27.04
C LEU A 212 7.67 5.64 -25.65
N ILE A 213 8.90 5.72 -25.14
CA ILE A 213 9.15 6.26 -23.81
C ILE A 213 8.96 7.78 -23.78
N GLU A 214 9.32 8.50 -24.83
CA GLU A 214 9.03 9.93 -24.94
C GLU A 214 7.52 10.21 -24.87
N ARG A 215 6.70 9.45 -25.63
CA ARG A 215 5.23 9.57 -25.54
C ARG A 215 4.71 9.21 -24.15
N ALA A 216 5.25 8.16 -23.53
CA ALA A 216 4.85 7.76 -22.18
C ALA A 216 5.16 8.85 -21.15
N ILE A 217 6.31 9.52 -21.26
CA ILE A 217 6.66 10.67 -20.40
C ILE A 217 5.70 11.83 -20.63
N ARG A 218 5.50 12.25 -21.88
CA ARG A 218 4.65 13.40 -22.22
C ARG A 218 3.19 13.20 -21.81
N THR A 219 2.72 11.97 -21.81
CA THR A 219 1.35 11.63 -21.40
C THR A 219 1.23 11.31 -19.90
N GLY A 220 2.31 11.48 -19.12
CA GLY A 220 2.31 11.27 -17.67
C GLY A 220 2.32 9.80 -17.23
N ALA A 221 2.48 8.85 -18.14
CA ALA A 221 2.55 7.41 -17.84
C ALA A 221 3.91 7.02 -17.21
N ILE A 222 4.97 7.74 -17.54
CA ILE A 222 6.29 7.60 -16.91
C ILE A 222 6.67 8.94 -16.28
N THR A 223 7.06 8.89 -15.02
CA THR A 223 7.55 10.05 -14.25
C THR A 223 8.79 9.67 -13.46
N TRP A 224 9.37 10.63 -12.75
CA TRP A 224 10.56 10.42 -11.93
C TRP A 224 10.59 11.37 -10.72
N HIS A 225 11.47 11.06 -9.76
CA HIS A 225 11.70 11.91 -8.59
C HIS A 225 12.84 12.91 -8.81
N ALA A 226 13.01 13.89 -7.90
CA ALA A 226 13.95 15.00 -8.05
C ALA A 226 15.43 14.58 -8.00
N GLY A 227 15.80 13.67 -7.09
CA GLY A 227 17.19 13.17 -7.01
C GLY A 227 17.53 12.24 -8.17
N ALA A 228 18.80 12.19 -8.59
CA ALA A 228 19.32 11.30 -9.62
C ALA A 228 18.86 9.86 -9.39
N MET A 229 19.21 9.28 -8.23
CA MET A 229 18.84 7.94 -7.77
C MET A 229 18.81 7.90 -6.24
N ASN A 230 18.64 6.72 -5.65
CA ASN A 230 18.92 6.52 -4.23
C ASN A 230 20.42 6.69 -3.98
N MET A 231 20.85 7.93 -3.74
CA MET A 231 22.26 8.29 -3.54
C MET A 231 22.70 8.02 -2.10
N GLN A 232 23.94 7.58 -1.92
CA GLN A 232 24.64 7.68 -0.63
C GLN A 232 25.14 9.12 -0.44
N TYR A 233 24.26 9.98 0.08
CA TYR A 233 24.51 11.43 0.20
C TYR A 233 25.73 11.77 1.07
N GLU A 234 26.10 10.88 2.00
CA GLU A 234 27.30 10.98 2.84
C GLU A 234 28.62 10.85 2.08
N TRP A 235 28.60 10.30 0.85
CA TRP A 235 29.77 10.18 -0.02
C TRP A 235 29.83 11.26 -1.11
N MET A 236 28.91 12.22 -1.07
CA MET A 236 28.78 13.25 -2.09
C MET A 236 29.17 14.63 -1.54
N ASP A 237 29.79 15.44 -2.40
CA ASP A 237 29.88 16.88 -2.17
C ASP A 237 28.64 17.61 -2.71
N GLU A 238 28.55 18.91 -2.42
CA GLU A 238 27.43 19.75 -2.87
C GLU A 238 27.32 19.79 -4.40
N ARG A 239 28.43 19.68 -5.13
CA ARG A 239 28.42 19.71 -6.61
C ARG A 239 27.76 18.46 -7.17
N ALA A 240 28.09 17.29 -6.64
CA ALA A 240 27.49 16.04 -7.05
C ALA A 240 26.00 15.99 -6.70
N LEU A 241 25.60 16.54 -5.54
CA LEU A 241 24.19 16.70 -5.17
C LEU A 241 23.44 17.61 -6.13
N ASN A 242 23.99 18.77 -6.45
CA ASN A 242 23.35 19.72 -7.37
C ASN A 242 23.22 19.14 -8.79
N LEU A 243 24.26 18.46 -9.28
CA LEU A 243 24.20 17.75 -10.56
C LEU A 243 23.08 16.69 -10.58
N SER A 244 22.92 15.97 -9.47
CA SER A 244 21.87 14.96 -9.29
C SER A 244 20.46 15.56 -9.43
N LEU A 245 20.24 16.75 -8.87
CA LEU A 245 18.97 17.48 -8.94
C LEU A 245 18.73 18.14 -10.31
N ASP A 246 19.78 18.73 -10.89
CA ASP A 246 19.74 19.40 -12.20
C ASP A 246 19.39 18.44 -13.33
N LEU A 247 19.76 17.16 -13.18
CA LEU A 247 19.40 16.10 -14.13
C LEU A 247 17.89 15.95 -14.28
N SER A 248 17.18 15.96 -13.15
CA SER A 248 15.72 15.87 -13.11
C SER A 248 15.06 17.09 -13.76
N VAL A 249 15.59 18.29 -13.48
CA VAL A 249 15.13 19.55 -14.10
C VAL A 249 15.36 19.55 -15.61
N SER A 250 16.53 19.07 -16.05
CA SER A 250 16.89 19.03 -17.47
C SER A 250 15.97 18.10 -18.26
N LEU A 251 15.64 16.92 -17.72
CA LEU A 251 14.66 16.02 -18.31
C LEU A 251 13.26 16.65 -18.36
N ALA A 252 12.83 17.29 -17.27
CA ALA A 252 11.52 17.92 -17.20
C ALA A 252 11.37 19.02 -18.26
N LYS A 253 12.41 19.85 -18.42
CA LYS A 253 12.49 20.86 -19.48
C LYS A 253 12.51 20.24 -20.88
N ARG A 254 13.32 19.19 -21.12
CA ARG A 254 13.38 18.48 -22.42
C ARG A 254 12.00 18.01 -22.86
N PHE A 255 11.27 17.37 -21.97
CA PHE A 255 9.97 16.76 -22.29
C PHE A 255 8.77 17.68 -22.03
N HIS A 256 9.01 18.91 -21.55
CA HIS A 256 7.97 19.89 -21.23
C HIS A 256 6.94 19.36 -20.22
N VAL A 257 7.43 18.68 -19.18
CA VAL A 257 6.63 18.12 -18.08
C VAL A 257 6.95 18.83 -16.75
N PRO A 258 6.11 18.71 -15.72
CA PRO A 258 6.37 19.33 -14.42
C PRO A 258 7.70 18.88 -13.81
N ILE A 259 8.39 19.81 -13.15
CA ILE A 259 9.61 19.52 -12.41
C ILE A 259 9.24 18.76 -11.13
N PRO A 260 9.88 17.61 -10.82
CA PRO A 260 9.57 16.85 -9.62
C PRO A 260 9.93 17.59 -8.32
N CYS A 261 9.10 17.40 -7.30
CA CYS A 261 9.23 18.09 -6.00
C CYS A 261 9.47 17.14 -4.82
N VAL A 262 9.87 15.91 -5.10
CA VAL A 262 10.12 14.88 -4.09
C VAL A 262 11.44 14.23 -4.39
N VAL A 263 12.35 14.16 -3.41
CA VAL A 263 13.55 13.35 -3.50
C VAL A 263 13.24 11.98 -2.90
N SER A 264 13.53 10.91 -3.65
CA SER A 264 13.47 9.56 -3.13
C SER A 264 14.73 9.26 -2.33
N VAL A 265 14.53 8.77 -1.11
CA VAL A 265 15.61 8.22 -0.29
C VAL A 265 15.13 6.89 0.27
N ARG A 266 15.61 5.79 -0.31
CA ARG A 266 15.27 4.42 0.11
C ARG A 266 16.54 3.61 0.17
N ASP A 267 16.65 2.79 1.22
CA ASP A 267 17.75 1.85 1.41
C ASP A 267 19.15 2.49 1.34
N VAL A 268 19.28 3.66 1.96
CA VAL A 268 20.58 4.34 2.16
C VAL A 268 20.85 4.43 3.67
N PRO A 269 22.12 4.37 4.12
CA PRO A 269 22.44 4.24 5.54
C PRO A 269 22.14 5.50 6.35
N GLY A 270 21.94 6.66 5.69
CA GLY A 270 21.52 7.88 6.33
C GLY A 270 21.49 9.07 5.37
N ILE A 271 21.09 10.23 5.89
CA ILE A 271 21.13 11.49 5.17
C ILE A 271 21.92 12.51 6.01
N PRO A 272 23.03 13.09 5.50
CA PRO A 272 23.73 14.16 6.22
C PRO A 272 22.84 15.41 6.34
N ILE A 273 22.75 15.99 7.53
CA ILE A 273 21.97 17.23 7.77
C ILE A 273 22.41 18.39 6.85
N ALA A 274 23.67 18.39 6.41
CA ALA A 274 24.24 19.41 5.53
C ALA A 274 23.49 19.53 4.19
N ILE A 275 22.85 18.46 3.70
CA ILE A 275 22.15 18.51 2.40
C ILE A 275 20.84 19.31 2.45
N ILE A 276 20.29 19.58 3.65
CA ILE A 276 19.02 20.30 3.83
C ILE A 276 19.08 21.67 3.13
N ARG A 277 20.23 22.35 3.18
CA ARG A 277 20.38 23.66 2.53
C ARG A 277 20.20 23.57 1.02
N SER A 278 20.91 22.64 0.37
CA SER A 278 20.85 22.47 -1.09
C SER A 278 19.46 21.98 -1.54
N LEU A 279 18.84 21.07 -0.77
CA LEU A 279 17.46 20.65 -1.01
C LEU A 279 16.46 21.81 -0.87
N ASN A 280 16.60 22.64 0.16
CA ASN A 280 15.72 23.79 0.35
C ASN A 280 15.85 24.81 -0.78
N GLN A 281 17.06 25.04 -1.30
CA GLN A 281 17.27 25.88 -2.47
C GLN A 281 16.54 25.34 -3.70
N TYR A 282 16.68 24.04 -3.98
CA TYR A 282 15.98 23.38 -5.08
C TYR A 282 14.46 23.51 -4.97
N PHE A 283 13.90 23.15 -3.80
CA PHE A 283 12.45 23.19 -3.60
C PHE A 283 11.92 24.62 -3.63
N SER A 284 12.62 25.59 -3.05
CA SER A 284 12.21 27.00 -3.09
C SER A 284 12.18 27.56 -4.52
N GLN A 285 13.05 27.06 -5.40
CA GLN A 285 13.15 27.51 -6.78
C GLN A 285 12.09 26.89 -7.69
N TYR A 286 11.82 25.59 -7.54
CA TYR A 286 11.04 24.83 -8.53
C TYR A 286 9.67 24.36 -8.02
N CYS A 287 9.49 24.34 -6.69
CA CYS A 287 8.31 23.77 -6.08
C CYS A 287 7.50 24.87 -5.41
N SER A 288 6.38 25.22 -6.02
CA SER A 288 5.37 26.03 -5.35
C SER A 288 4.84 25.20 -4.17
N TYR A 289 5.26 25.52 -2.95
CA TYR A 289 4.72 24.90 -1.75
C TYR A 289 3.20 25.10 -1.75
N LYS A 290 2.47 24.02 -2.02
CA LYS A 290 1.04 23.92 -1.72
C LYS A 290 0.97 23.00 -0.50
N PRO A 291 0.75 23.54 0.71
CA PRO A 291 0.43 22.67 1.84
C PRO A 291 -0.80 21.85 1.43
N MET A 292 -0.68 20.52 1.56
CA MET A 292 -1.82 19.61 1.42
C MET A 292 -2.79 19.81 2.57
#